data_AF-A0A8C1T6Z0-F1
#
_entry.id   AF-A0A8C1T6Z0-F1
#
_cell.length_a   1.000
_cell.length_b   1.000
_cell.length_c   1.000
_cell.angle_alpha   90.00
_cell.angle_beta   90.00
_cell.angle_gamma   90.00
#
_symmetry.space_group_name_H-M   'P 1'
#
loop_
_entity.id
_entity.type
_entity.pdbx_description
1 polymer ?
#
loop_
_entity_poly.entity_id
_entity_poly.type
_entity_poly.pdbx_seq_one_letter_code
_entity_poly.pdbx_strand_id
1 'polypeptide(L)'
;MDDVLLIEDYIEEYESSDVPDPNITVYRQMEDRENVIVLCKFAQMFKRRIRFQSYKLSVDSELNYTMELLKRSSLDSSEICVFLVTVSPPASFTCVNELDFGLDVRNLSSLTYDYSGSVFDHHEEGLSLSYICFSSFIAVGLFIMTAAVIMTHIRSKTKDSINTTAVTNNDYVETTTFRRE
;
A
#
# COMPACT_ATOMS: atom_id res chain seq x y z
N MET A 1 9.48 75.21 23.12
CA MET A 1 10.19 74.73 21.93
C MET A 1 11.60 74.42 22.39
N ASP A 2 11.99 73.19 22.67
CA ASP A 2 11.67 71.98 21.91
C ASP A 2 11.39 70.79 22.84
N ASP A 3 10.17 70.24 22.74
CA ASP A 3 9.84 68.95 23.35
C ASP A 3 10.48 67.85 22.51
N VAL A 4 11.42 67.15 23.15
CA VAL A 4 12.04 65.93 22.64
C VAL A 4 10.99 64.82 22.67
N LEU A 5 10.31 64.63 21.54
CA LEU A 5 9.47 63.45 21.30
C LEU A 5 10.38 62.24 21.05
N LEU A 6 10.79 61.58 22.14
CA LEU A 6 11.20 60.18 22.09
C LEU A 6 9.96 59.37 21.73
N ILE A 7 9.82 59.05 20.45
CA ILE A 7 8.94 57.97 20.00
C ILE A 7 9.63 56.68 20.47
N GLU A 8 9.36 56.28 21.70
CA GLU A 8 9.54 54.89 22.11
C GLU A 8 8.63 54.06 21.21
N ASP A 9 9.26 53.40 20.24
CA ASP A 9 8.64 52.40 19.39
C ASP A 9 8.35 51.20 20.31
N TYR A 10 7.18 51.22 20.94
CA TYR A 10 6.65 50.08 21.68
C TYR A 10 6.48 48.93 20.69
N ILE A 11 7.50 48.08 20.60
CA ILE A 11 7.38 46.75 20.02
C ILE A 11 6.43 46.00 20.94
N GLU A 12 5.14 46.00 20.61
CA GLU A 12 4.22 44.98 21.10
C GLU A 12 4.80 43.63 20.67
N GLU A 13 5.47 42.95 21.60
CA GLU A 13 5.72 41.52 21.52
C GLU A 13 4.36 40.83 21.48
N TYR A 14 3.82 40.68 20.27
CA TYR A 14 2.70 39.80 20.00
C TYR A 14 3.25 38.36 20.05
N GLU A 15 3.43 37.87 21.27
CA GLU A 15 3.72 36.49 21.62
C GLU A 15 2.47 35.63 21.39
N SER A 16 2.12 35.40 20.13
CA SER A 16 1.41 34.21 19.66
C SER A 16 1.37 34.27 18.14
N SER A 17 2.39 33.67 17.53
CA SER A 17 2.17 32.98 16.27
C SER A 17 2.28 31.51 16.61
N ASP A 18 1.16 30.92 17.02
CA ASP A 18 0.98 29.47 17.17
C ASP A 18 1.09 28.84 15.78
N VAL A 19 2.33 28.71 15.33
CA VAL A 19 2.66 27.89 14.17
C VAL A 19 2.38 26.45 14.60
N PRO A 20 1.54 25.70 13.88
CA PRO A 20 1.28 24.32 14.21
C PRO A 20 2.58 23.51 14.18
N ASP A 21 2.76 22.66 15.18
CA ASP A 21 3.84 21.68 15.15
C ASP A 21 3.69 20.75 13.93
N PRO A 22 4.81 20.26 13.38
CA PRO A 22 4.78 19.27 12.31
C PRO A 22 4.01 18.01 12.74
N ASN A 23 3.28 17.40 11.80
CA ASN A 23 2.65 16.10 12.02
C ASN A 23 3.49 14.99 11.40
N ILE A 24 3.64 13.88 12.12
CA ILE A 24 4.37 12.70 11.69
C ILE A 24 3.41 11.54 11.45
N THR A 25 3.67 10.74 10.42
CA THR A 25 2.96 9.48 10.19
C THR A 25 3.96 8.46 9.66
N VAL A 26 3.98 7.28 10.28
CA VAL A 26 4.97 6.24 10.01
C VAL A 26 4.27 5.01 9.45
N TYR A 27 4.70 4.55 8.28
CA TYR A 27 4.20 3.36 7.61
C TYR A 27 5.30 2.31 7.55
N ARG A 28 5.04 1.15 8.15
CA ARG A 28 5.98 0.02 8.13
C ARG A 28 5.73 -0.85 6.89
N GLN A 29 6.78 -1.24 6.17
CA GLN A 29 6.62 -2.30 5.17
C GLN A 29 6.44 -3.65 5.86
N MET A 30 5.41 -4.40 5.48
CA MET A 30 5.13 -5.71 6.07
C MET A 30 6.17 -6.78 5.68
N GLU A 31 6.71 -6.66 4.46
CA GLU A 31 7.61 -7.65 3.86
C GLU A 31 9.07 -7.51 4.33
N ASP A 32 9.49 -6.28 4.63
CA ASP A 32 10.84 -5.98 5.10
C ASP A 32 10.78 -5.13 6.38
N ARG A 33 11.18 -5.74 7.50
CA ARG A 33 11.07 -5.16 8.85
C ARG A 33 12.02 -3.99 9.06
N GLU A 34 12.95 -3.76 8.13
CA GLU A 34 13.95 -2.70 8.22
C GLU A 34 13.52 -1.45 7.46
N ASN A 35 12.62 -1.57 6.47
CA ASN A 35 12.20 -0.47 5.63
C ASN A 35 10.93 0.22 6.14
N VAL A 36 11.08 1.49 6.52
CA VAL A 36 10.02 2.32 7.10
C VAL A 36 9.83 3.57 6.24
N ILE A 37 8.58 3.89 5.89
CA ILE A 37 8.23 5.13 5.20
C ILE A 37 7.72 6.13 6.23
N VAL A 38 8.40 7.26 6.35
CA VAL A 38 8.03 8.33 7.27
C VAL A 38 7.51 9.52 6.48
N LEU A 39 6.27 9.93 6.76
CA LEU A 39 5.62 11.10 6.20
C LEU A 39 5.62 12.21 7.23
N CYS A 40 6.25 13.33 6.88
CA CYS A 40 6.22 14.57 7.64
C CYS A 40 5.34 15.59 6.93
N LYS A 41 4.38 16.17 7.64
CA LYS A 41 3.54 17.28 7.16
C LYS A 41 3.84 18.52 7.99
N PHE A 42 4.25 19.58 7.32
CA PHE A 42 4.61 20.86 7.90
C PHE A 42 3.60 21.92 7.49
N ALA A 43 3.12 22.73 8.45
CA ALA A 43 2.30 23.89 8.11
C ALA A 43 3.16 24.95 7.38
N GLN A 44 2.65 25.49 6.29
CA GLN A 44 3.34 26.53 5.54
C GLN A 44 3.06 27.90 6.16
N MET A 45 4.12 28.69 6.34
CA MET A 45 3.99 30.07 6.81
C MET A 45 3.98 31.03 5.63
N PHE A 46 2.91 31.84 5.55
CA PHE A 46 2.78 32.87 4.52
C PHE A 46 2.98 34.30 5.05
N LYS A 47 3.10 34.50 6.37
CA LYS A 47 2.97 35.84 6.99
C LYS A 47 4.25 36.46 7.56
N ARG A 48 5.32 35.69 7.82
CA ARG A 48 6.61 36.25 8.28
C ARG A 48 7.65 36.17 7.16
N ARG A 49 8.53 37.18 7.06
CA ARG A 49 9.72 37.13 6.20
C ARG A 49 10.68 36.08 6.77
N ILE A 50 10.52 34.85 6.31
CA ILE A 50 11.46 33.76 6.60
C ILE A 50 12.61 33.91 5.62
N ARG A 51 13.85 33.91 6.14
CA ARG A 51 15.06 33.97 5.33
C ARG A 51 15.38 32.58 4.77
N PHE A 52 15.33 31.57 5.64
CA PHE A 52 15.49 30.17 5.27
C PHE A 52 14.54 29.28 6.05
N GLN A 53 14.04 28.25 5.38
CA GLN A 53 13.22 27.21 5.99
C GLN A 53 13.77 25.85 5.59
N SER A 54 13.90 24.94 6.54
CA SER A 54 14.38 23.58 6.30
C SER A 54 13.42 22.54 6.88
N TYR A 55 13.13 21.53 6.07
CA TYR A 55 12.26 20.40 6.42
C TYR A 55 13.12 19.15 6.53
N LYS A 56 13.26 18.62 7.76
CA LYS A 56 14.14 17.51 8.07
C LYS A 56 13.38 16.41 8.82
N LEU A 57 13.90 15.19 8.69
CA LEU A 57 13.54 14.08 9.56
C LEU A 57 14.76 13.80 10.45
N SER A 58 14.53 13.79 11.76
CA SER A 58 15.49 13.34 12.76
C SER A 58 15.18 11.88 13.08
N VAL A 59 16.21 11.04 13.02
CA VAL A 59 16.15 9.62 13.36
C VAL A 59 17.11 9.41 14.53
N ASP A 60 16.62 8.82 15.60
CA ASP A 60 17.45 8.40 16.74
C ASP A 60 17.45 6.88 16.81
N SER A 61 18.64 6.29 16.71
CA SER A 61 18.84 4.84 16.64
C SER A 61 20.27 4.53 17.09
N GLU A 62 20.43 3.52 17.93
CA GLU A 62 21.76 3.01 18.32
C GLU A 62 22.45 2.29 17.16
N LEU A 63 21.66 1.74 16.24
CA LEU A 63 22.13 1.03 15.06
C LEU A 63 22.22 1.97 13.86
N ASN A 64 23.05 1.58 12.89
CA ASN A 64 23.17 2.29 11.63
C ASN A 64 21.82 2.31 10.91
N TYR A 65 21.50 3.48 10.36
CA TYR A 65 20.33 3.68 9.52
C TYR A 65 20.72 4.37 8.23
N THR A 66 19.92 4.17 7.20
CA THR A 66 19.95 4.99 5.98
C THR A 66 18.65 5.76 5.86
N MET A 67 18.71 6.93 5.23
CA MET A 67 17.55 7.78 5.02
C MET A 67 17.62 8.40 3.64
N GLU A 68 16.53 8.29 2.89
CA GLU A 68 16.37 8.87 1.56
C GLU A 68 15.09 9.71 1.50
N LEU A 69 15.18 10.92 0.96
CA LEU A 69 14.00 11.75 0.67
C LEU A 69 13.39 11.29 -0.65
N LEU A 70 12.27 10.58 -0.61
CA LEU A 70 11.57 10.09 -1.79
C LEU A 70 10.82 11.21 -2.52
N LYS A 71 10.13 12.06 -1.77
CA LYS A 71 9.29 13.11 -2.36
C LYS A 71 9.15 14.31 -1.43
N ARG A 72 9.15 15.49 -2.03
CA ARG A 72 8.71 16.75 -1.42
C ARG A 72 7.59 17.34 -2.25
N SER A 73 6.50 17.77 -1.60
CA SER A 73 5.32 18.32 -2.28
C SER A 73 4.67 19.40 -1.44
N SER A 74 4.41 20.55 -2.06
CA SER A 74 3.61 21.63 -1.51
C SER A 74 2.14 21.40 -1.85
N LEU A 75 1.28 21.22 -0.85
CA LEU A 75 -0.16 21.01 -1.04
C LEU A 75 -0.96 21.70 0.07
N ASP A 76 -2.00 22.44 -0.30
CA ASP A 76 -2.98 23.03 0.63
C ASP A 76 -2.34 23.72 1.84
N SER A 77 -1.47 24.72 1.59
CA SER A 77 -0.74 25.46 2.63
C SER A 77 0.10 24.57 3.57
N SER A 78 0.52 23.41 3.11
CA SER A 78 1.39 22.49 3.84
C SER A 78 2.54 22.03 2.95
N GLU A 79 3.69 21.77 3.57
CA GLU A 79 4.76 21.02 2.94
C GLU A 79 4.77 19.59 3.41
N ILE A 80 4.77 18.65 2.46
CA ILE A 80 4.76 17.22 2.70
C ILE A 80 6.10 16.65 2.25
N CYS A 81 6.82 16.01 3.16
CA CYS A 81 8.05 15.29 2.87
C CYS A 81 7.86 13.80 3.18
N VAL A 82 8.24 12.94 2.25
CA VAL A 82 8.20 11.48 2.40
C VAL A 82 9.62 10.95 2.38
N PHE A 83 10.00 10.27 3.46
CA PHE A 83 11.32 9.68 3.65
C PHE A 83 11.20 8.16 3.66
N LEU A 84 12.14 7.48 3.01
CA LEU A 84 12.39 6.06 3.20
C LEU A 84 13.55 5.93 4.19
N VAL A 85 13.33 5.19 5.27
CA VAL A 85 14.33 4.96 6.31
C VAL A 85 14.54 3.46 6.43
N THR A 86 15.78 3.01 6.23
CA THR A 86 16.16 1.63 6.54
C THR A 86 16.79 1.62 7.92
N VAL A 87 16.09 1.09 8.92
CA VAL A 87 16.52 1.07 10.32
C VAL A 87 16.01 -0.16 11.05
N SER A 88 16.87 -0.72 11.89
CA SER A 88 16.49 -1.78 12.82
C SER A 88 15.93 -1.18 14.12
N PRO A 89 14.82 -1.70 14.66
CA PRO A 89 14.38 -1.31 15.99
C PRO A 89 15.42 -1.65 17.08
N PRO A 90 15.46 -0.91 18.20
CA PRO A 90 14.64 0.26 18.52
C PRO A 90 15.16 1.53 17.84
N ALA A 91 14.24 2.31 17.27
CA ALA A 91 14.53 3.63 16.72
C ALA A 91 13.41 4.60 17.02
N SER A 92 13.65 5.91 16.93
CA SER A 92 12.61 6.92 17.03
C SER A 92 12.71 7.94 15.90
N PHE A 93 11.57 8.52 15.54
CA PHE A 93 11.45 9.44 14.42
C PHE A 93 10.80 10.76 14.85
N THR A 94 11.39 11.88 14.46
CA THR A 94 10.86 13.22 14.76
C THR A 94 10.98 14.13 13.53
N CYS A 95 9.87 14.71 13.08
CA CYS A 95 9.87 15.69 12.00
C CYS A 95 10.30 17.06 12.54
N VAL A 96 11.28 17.70 11.92
CA VAL A 96 11.85 18.98 12.37
C VAL A 96 11.70 20.04 11.28
N ASN A 97 11.11 21.18 11.65
CA ASN A 97 10.97 22.37 10.84
C ASN A 97 11.82 23.49 11.43
N GLU A 98 12.92 23.80 10.76
CA GLU A 98 13.86 24.86 11.15
C GLU A 98 13.54 26.12 10.37
N LEU A 99 13.34 27.22 11.11
CA LEU A 99 12.88 28.50 10.60
C LEU A 99 13.88 29.59 11.00
N ASP A 100 14.58 30.14 10.01
CA ASP A 100 15.51 31.25 10.21
C ASP A 100 14.85 32.57 9.78
N PHE A 101 14.66 33.47 10.76
CA PHE A 101 14.14 34.82 10.55
C PHE A 101 15.25 35.89 10.46
N GLY A 102 16.52 35.47 10.48
CA GLY A 102 17.71 36.32 10.42
C GLY A 102 18.17 36.88 11.77
N LEU A 103 17.22 37.25 12.64
CA LEU A 103 17.49 37.67 14.02
C LEU A 103 17.28 36.55 15.04
N ASP A 104 16.52 35.51 14.67
CA ASP A 104 16.13 34.40 15.52
C ASP A 104 15.95 33.12 14.68
N VAL A 105 16.24 31.97 15.29
CA VAL A 105 16.08 30.64 14.69
C VAL A 105 15.13 29.84 15.56
N ARG A 106 13.97 29.47 14.99
CA ARG A 106 12.95 28.67 15.67
C ARG A 106 12.92 27.26 15.10
N ASN A 107 13.01 26.26 15.97
CA ASN A 107 12.84 24.86 15.61
C ASN A 107 11.49 24.38 16.14
N LEU A 108 10.65 23.87 15.24
CA LEU A 108 9.40 23.20 15.58
C LEU A 108 9.57 21.71 15.30
N SER A 109 9.13 20.88 16.24
CA SER A 109 9.28 19.43 16.17
C SER A 109 7.93 18.76 16.34
N SER A 110 7.69 17.69 15.57
CA SER A 110 6.55 16.81 15.84
C SER A 110 6.72 16.10 17.18
N LEU A 111 5.67 15.42 17.62
CA LEU A 111 5.82 14.31 18.56
C LEU A 111 6.81 13.29 18.01
N THR A 112 7.57 12.68 18.91
CA THR A 112 8.48 11.59 18.58
C THR A 112 7.68 10.29 18.45
N TYR A 113 7.89 9.58 17.34
CA TYR A 113 7.32 8.26 17.12
C TYR A 113 8.34 7.20 17.50
N ASP A 114 8.01 6.36 18.48
CA ASP A 114 8.87 5.26 18.91
C ASP A 114 8.61 4.00 18.07
N TYR A 115 9.64 3.60 17.32
CA TYR A 115 9.67 2.37 16.55
C TYR A 115 10.31 1.25 17.38
N SER A 116 9.50 0.62 18.23
CA SER A 116 9.87 -0.60 18.95
C SER A 116 9.53 -1.83 18.10
N GLY A 117 10.48 -2.75 17.94
CA GLY A 117 10.30 -3.97 17.15
C GLY A 117 9.33 -5.01 17.76
N SER A 118 8.76 -4.73 18.94
CA SER A 118 8.16 -5.71 19.83
C SER A 118 6.63 -5.76 19.86
N VAL A 119 5.92 -5.12 18.92
CA VAL A 119 4.45 -5.24 18.87
C VAL A 119 4.02 -5.65 17.47
N PHE A 120 4.16 -6.94 17.15
CA PHE A 120 3.27 -7.75 16.32
C PHE A 120 3.84 -9.18 16.29
N ASP A 121 3.90 -9.82 17.46
CA ASP A 121 3.72 -11.27 17.51
C ASP A 121 2.21 -11.52 17.28
N HIS A 122 1.89 -12.39 16.33
CA HIS A 122 0.53 -12.84 15.92
C HIS A 122 -0.17 -12.16 14.73
N HIS A 123 0.56 -11.89 13.65
CA HIS A 123 0.04 -12.30 12.35
C HIS A 123 1.17 -12.88 11.50
N GLU A 124 1.43 -14.15 11.74
CA GLU A 124 2.00 -15.04 10.73
C GLU A 124 1.14 -14.87 9.47
N GLU A 125 1.62 -14.12 8.49
CA GLU A 125 1.18 -14.23 7.10
C GLU A 125 1.70 -15.56 6.52
N GLY A 126 1.47 -16.66 7.24
CA GLY A 126 1.39 -17.98 6.65
C GLY A 126 0.13 -17.96 5.80
N LEU A 127 0.27 -18.23 4.49
CA LEU A 127 -0.79 -18.51 3.53
C LEU A 127 -2.10 -18.81 4.24
N SER A 128 -3.03 -17.83 4.27
CA SER A 128 -4.21 -17.94 5.13
C SER A 128 -4.84 -19.32 4.94
N LEU A 129 -5.16 -20.01 6.04
CA LEU A 129 -5.76 -21.35 5.98
C LEU A 129 -6.96 -21.37 5.02
N SER A 130 -7.67 -20.24 4.96
CA SER A 130 -8.68 -19.91 3.94
C SER A 130 -8.16 -20.08 2.50
N TYR A 131 -7.07 -19.43 2.10
CA TYR A 131 -6.47 -19.54 0.76
C TYR A 131 -6.03 -20.96 0.42
N ILE A 132 -5.45 -21.69 1.38
CA ILE A 132 -5.05 -23.10 1.18
C ILE A 132 -6.30 -23.97 0.95
N CYS A 133 -7.36 -23.80 1.74
CA CYS A 133 -8.61 -24.53 1.56
C CYS A 133 -9.30 -24.19 0.22
N PHE A 134 -9.42 -22.91 -0.11
CA PHE A 134 -10.06 -22.47 -1.35
C PHE A 134 -9.32 -22.95 -2.60
N SER A 135 -7.98 -22.87 -2.63
CA SER A 135 -7.19 -23.37 -3.75
C SER A 135 -7.31 -24.88 -3.93
N SER A 136 -7.37 -25.65 -2.84
CA SER A 136 -7.59 -27.10 -2.87
C SER A 136 -8.96 -27.47 -3.47
N PHE A 137 -10.04 -26.79 -3.06
CA PHE A 137 -11.36 -27.02 -3.62
C PHE A 137 -11.44 -26.70 -5.12
N ILE A 138 -10.80 -25.60 -5.56
CA ILE A 138 -10.75 -25.23 -6.98
C ILE A 138 -9.99 -26.29 -7.79
N ALA A 139 -8.84 -26.76 -7.31
CA ALA A 139 -8.06 -27.78 -8.00
C ALA A 139 -8.87 -29.08 -8.18
N VAL A 140 -9.48 -29.59 -7.10
CA VAL A 140 -10.30 -30.82 -7.15
C VAL A 140 -11.52 -30.63 -8.06
N GLY A 141 -12.19 -29.47 -8.00
CA GLY A 141 -13.33 -29.15 -8.85
C GLY A 141 -12.99 -29.18 -10.35
N LEU A 142 -11.83 -28.66 -10.73
CA LEU A 142 -11.35 -28.68 -12.12
C LEU A 142 -11.03 -30.10 -12.60
N PHE A 143 -10.45 -30.95 -11.75
CA PHE A 143 -10.22 -32.37 -12.08
C PHE A 143 -11.52 -33.13 -12.33
N ILE A 144 -12.55 -32.89 -11.51
CA ILE A 144 -13.85 -33.56 -11.68
C ILE A 144 -14.55 -33.06 -12.94
N MET A 145 -14.54 -31.74 -13.22
CA MET A 145 -15.12 -31.20 -14.45
C MET A 145 -14.46 -31.75 -15.71
N THR A 146 -13.13 -31.79 -15.76
CA THR A 146 -12.41 -32.33 -16.91
C THR A 146 -12.69 -33.81 -17.13
N ALA A 147 -12.71 -34.62 -16.06
CA ALA A 147 -13.08 -36.03 -16.15
C ALA A 147 -14.52 -36.22 -16.66
N ALA A 148 -15.48 -35.42 -16.17
CA ALA A 148 -16.87 -35.48 -16.62
C ALA A 148 -17.02 -35.07 -18.10
N VAL A 149 -16.30 -34.04 -18.55
CA VAL A 149 -16.30 -33.61 -19.96
C VAL A 149 -15.72 -34.69 -20.86
N ILE A 150 -14.61 -35.31 -20.46
CA ILE A 150 -14.01 -36.42 -21.22
C ILE A 150 -14.97 -37.61 -21.25
N MET A 151 -15.56 -37.98 -20.12
CA MET A 151 -16.48 -39.13 -20.04
C MET A 151 -17.77 -38.89 -20.84
N THR A 152 -18.31 -37.68 -20.84
CA THR A 152 -19.47 -37.32 -21.66
C THR A 152 -19.13 -37.31 -23.15
N HIS A 153 -17.95 -36.82 -23.53
CA HIS A 153 -17.49 -36.82 -24.92
C HIS A 153 -17.14 -38.23 -25.45
N ILE A 154 -16.62 -39.12 -24.59
CA ILE A 154 -16.43 -40.53 -24.93
C ILE A 154 -17.80 -41.21 -25.08
N ARG A 155 -18.69 -41.04 -24.10
CA ARG A 155 -20.01 -41.67 -24.09
C ARG A 155 -20.90 -41.18 -25.23
N SER A 156 -20.79 -39.92 -25.66
CA SER A 156 -21.48 -39.41 -26.84
C SER A 156 -20.99 -40.10 -28.11
N LYS A 157 -19.67 -40.21 -28.31
CA LYS A 157 -19.08 -40.96 -29.43
C LYS A 157 -19.49 -42.44 -29.43
N THR A 158 -19.58 -43.08 -28.27
CA THR A 158 -20.06 -44.47 -28.17
C THR A 158 -21.55 -44.60 -28.52
N LYS A 159 -22.38 -43.61 -28.14
CA LYS A 159 -23.82 -43.62 -28.43
C LYS A 159 -24.11 -43.36 -29.92
N ASP A 160 -23.32 -42.50 -30.56
CA ASP A 160 -23.39 -42.28 -32.01
C ASP A 160 -22.90 -43.51 -32.81
N SER A 161 -21.93 -44.26 -32.27
CA SER A 161 -21.48 -45.54 -32.82
C SER A 161 -22.54 -46.65 -32.71
N ILE A 162 -23.28 -46.74 -31.61
CA ILE A 162 -24.31 -47.77 -31.39
C ILE A 162 -25.57 -47.50 -32.24
N ASN A 163 -25.94 -46.23 -32.48
CA ASN A 163 -27.07 -45.91 -33.36
C ASN A 163 -26.75 -46.07 -34.86
N THR A 164 -25.48 -45.98 -35.26
CA THR A 164 -25.09 -46.12 -36.67
C THR A 164 -25.01 -47.59 -37.12
N THR A 165 -24.85 -48.54 -36.19
CA THR A 165 -24.75 -49.98 -36.54
C THR A 165 -26.09 -50.72 -36.57
N ALA A 166 -27.21 -50.09 -36.20
CA ALA A 166 -28.53 -50.73 -36.19
C ALA A 166 -29.38 -50.50 -37.47
N VAL A 167 -28.90 -49.70 -38.45
CA VAL A 167 -29.74 -49.24 -39.58
C VAL A 167 -29.19 -49.64 -40.98
N THR A 168 -28.21 -50.54 -41.07
CA THR A 168 -27.77 -51.04 -42.39
C THR A 168 -27.40 -52.52 -42.33
N ASN A 169 -28.39 -53.39 -42.37
CA ASN A 169 -28.28 -54.73 -42.97
C ASN A 169 -29.70 -55.26 -43.20
N ASN A 170 -30.24 -54.95 -44.39
CA ASN A 170 -30.80 -55.93 -45.33
C ASN A 170 -31.48 -55.18 -46.47
N ASP A 171 -30.67 -54.87 -47.48
CA ASP A 171 -31.13 -54.51 -48.81
C ASP A 171 -31.59 -55.80 -49.52
N TYR A 172 -32.84 -55.79 -50.00
CA TYR A 172 -33.27 -56.21 -51.36
C TYR A 172 -32.34 -57.22 -52.10
N VAL A 173 -32.76 -58.42 -52.54
CA VAL A 173 -33.78 -58.78 -53.56
C VAL A 173 -33.75 -60.31 -53.69
N GLU A 174 -34.89 -61.02 -53.79
CA GLU A 174 -35.12 -62.00 -54.89
C GLU A 174 -36.60 -62.39 -55.00
N THR A 175 -37.28 -61.79 -55.96
CA THR A 175 -38.52 -62.27 -56.58
C THR A 175 -38.25 -63.54 -57.40
N THR A 176 -39.09 -64.58 -57.28
CA THR A 176 -39.79 -65.24 -58.41
C THR A 176 -40.67 -66.45 -58.00
N THR A 177 -41.99 -66.27 -58.22
CA THR A 177 -42.95 -67.17 -58.90
C THR A 177 -43.43 -68.56 -58.38
N PHE A 178 -44.76 -68.72 -58.49
CA PHE A 178 -45.60 -69.89 -58.90
C PHE A 178 -46.30 -70.80 -57.86
N ARG A 179 -47.65 -70.72 -57.80
CA ARG A 179 -48.61 -71.86 -57.77
C ARG A 179 -50.03 -71.36 -58.13
N ARG A 180 -50.56 -71.70 -59.32
CA ARG A 180 -51.55 -72.77 -59.59
C ARG A 180 -52.86 -72.58 -58.80
N GLU A 181 -53.91 -72.13 -59.49
CA GLU A 181 -55.10 -72.90 -59.86
C GLU A 181 -55.70 -72.33 -61.15
#